data_AF-A0A315XTK5-F1
#
_entry.id   AF-A0A315XTK5-F1
#
_cell.length_a   1.000
_cell.length_b   1.000
_cell.length_c   1.000
_cell.angle_alpha   90.00
_cell.angle_beta   90.00
_cell.angle_gamma   90.00
#
_symmetry.space_group_name_H-M   'P 1'
#
loop_
_entity.id
_entity.type
_entity.pdbx_description
1 polymer ?
#
loop_
_entity_poly.entity_id
_entity_poly.type
_entity_poly.pdbx_seq_one_letter_code
_entity_poly.pdbx_strand_id
1 'polypeptide(L)'
;MKGLIYREFYLSRKSFILMLLVYVLFVGMLSLVFISTYAGNLAGTEGVEEMRSSMYSQMYIYAGLIAIGGTVYGHNDIIEKDYQSHWQLYTYTIPVSEKKIAASKFIVRGAFLLLGMMLAFLADIIFSAAAKLPLSTGHFKNILIAGLLYGVVCFLDIPSMLRFRTQAKNAAIGLAIAAPLFAALGYGTFKVIRFGYAEAKRLYPDLEGDAGMGKVLMPYIVKYRDMAVWIAPIVFVLTVLLMYIWSVKELKRRRY
;
A
#
# COMPACT_ATOMS: atom_id res chain seq x y z
N MET A 1 -10.93 3.02 -26.40
CA MET A 1 -10.08 2.63 -25.25
C MET A 1 -9.30 3.82 -24.72
N LYS A 2 -8.51 4.53 -25.54
CA LYS A 2 -7.80 5.77 -25.15
C LYS A 2 -8.70 6.80 -24.44
N GLY A 3 -9.89 7.10 -24.99
CA GLY A 3 -10.84 8.04 -24.38
C GLY A 3 -11.38 7.59 -23.02
N LEU A 4 -11.56 6.29 -22.79
CA LEU A 4 -11.99 5.77 -21.48
C LEU A 4 -10.88 5.92 -20.44
N ILE A 5 -9.66 5.57 -20.81
CA ILE A 5 -8.48 5.75 -19.95
C ILE A 5 -8.31 7.24 -19.59
N TYR A 6 -8.40 8.12 -20.59
CA TYR A 6 -8.33 9.57 -20.37
C TYR A 6 -9.41 10.07 -19.41
N ARG A 7 -10.66 9.63 -19.59
CA ARG A 7 -11.78 9.98 -18.70
C ARG A 7 -11.49 9.60 -17.25
N GLU A 8 -11.06 8.37 -17.02
CA GLU A 8 -10.76 7.86 -15.67
C GLU A 8 -9.64 8.70 -15.02
N PHE A 9 -8.54 8.98 -15.73
CA PHE A 9 -7.48 9.88 -15.23
C PHE A 9 -7.99 11.29 -14.94
N TYR A 10 -8.77 11.86 -15.87
CA TYR A 10 -9.29 13.21 -15.74
C TYR A 10 -10.22 13.36 -14.52
N LEU A 11 -11.07 12.36 -14.27
CA LEU A 11 -11.97 12.35 -13.11
C LEU A 11 -11.21 12.12 -11.80
N SER A 12 -10.12 11.34 -11.81
CA SER A 12 -9.28 11.10 -10.62
C SER A 12 -8.41 12.29 -10.20
N ARG A 13 -8.26 13.31 -11.05
CA ARG A 13 -7.31 14.42 -10.83
C ARG A 13 -7.41 15.09 -9.46
N LYS A 14 -8.63 15.34 -8.97
CA LYS A 14 -8.84 16.08 -7.72
C LYS A 14 -8.36 15.26 -6.53
N SER A 15 -8.77 13.98 -6.47
CA SER A 15 -8.35 13.05 -5.43
C SER A 15 -6.83 12.83 -5.46
N PHE A 16 -6.25 12.74 -6.66
CA PHE A 16 -4.80 12.63 -6.82
C PHE A 16 -4.05 13.86 -6.29
N ILE A 17 -4.50 15.08 -6.62
CA ILE A 17 -3.86 16.31 -6.11
C ILE A 17 -3.94 16.40 -4.59
N LEU A 18 -5.09 16.08 -4.00
CA LEU A 18 -5.26 16.09 -2.54
C LEU A 18 -4.32 15.07 -1.86
N MET A 19 -4.23 13.86 -2.41
CA MET A 19 -3.28 12.87 -1.91
C MET A 19 -1.84 13.35 -2.03
N LEU A 20 -1.45 13.91 -3.17
CA LEU A 20 -0.09 14.39 -3.38
C LEU A 20 0.28 15.47 -2.37
N LEU A 21 -0.66 16.37 -2.07
CA LEU A 21 -0.48 17.38 -1.03
C LEU A 21 -0.27 16.76 0.35
N VAL A 22 -1.10 15.79 0.74
CA VAL A 22 -0.96 15.07 2.03
C VAL A 22 0.39 14.33 2.08
N TYR A 23 0.79 13.67 1.01
CA TYR A 23 2.07 12.98 0.89
C TYR A 23 3.25 13.96 1.04
N VAL A 24 3.24 15.09 0.33
CA VAL A 24 4.31 16.11 0.42
C VAL A 24 4.39 16.69 1.82
N LEU A 25 3.26 17.00 2.45
CA LEU A 25 3.24 17.50 3.83
C LEU A 25 3.83 16.46 4.80
N PHE A 26 3.44 15.20 4.68
CA PHE A 26 3.94 14.12 5.54
C PHE A 26 5.45 13.91 5.37
N VAL A 27 5.92 13.79 4.12
CA VAL A 27 7.35 13.61 3.81
C VAL A 27 8.15 14.84 4.23
N GLY A 28 7.65 16.05 3.97
CA GLY A 28 8.30 17.29 4.38
C GLY A 28 8.44 17.40 5.90
N MET A 29 7.36 17.14 6.63
CA MET A 29 7.36 17.18 8.10
C MET A 29 8.38 16.19 8.68
N LEU A 30 8.37 14.93 8.24
CA LEU A 30 9.31 13.92 8.75
C LEU A 30 10.75 14.23 8.37
N SER A 31 10.99 14.80 7.18
CA SER A 31 12.32 15.24 6.77
C SER A 31 12.84 16.35 7.70
N LEU A 32 11.98 17.31 8.07
CA LEU A 32 12.33 18.34 9.05
C LEU A 32 12.63 17.75 10.43
N VAL A 33 11.90 16.72 10.86
CA VAL A 33 12.20 15.99 12.12
C VAL A 33 13.59 15.36 12.04
N PHE A 34 13.92 14.65 10.95
CA PHE A 34 15.26 14.08 10.76
C PHE A 34 16.35 15.15 10.76
N ILE A 35 16.15 16.27 10.05
CA ILE A 35 17.11 17.39 10.03
C ILE A 35 17.29 17.98 11.43
N SER A 36 16.20 18.12 12.20
CA SER A 36 16.23 18.65 13.57
C SER A 36 17.12 17.84 14.50
N THR A 37 17.29 16.53 14.26
CA THR A 37 18.15 15.66 15.09
C THR A 37 19.64 16.02 15.04
N TYR A 38 20.11 16.72 14.01
CA TYR A 38 21.52 17.11 13.88
C TYR A 38 21.75 18.60 13.61
N ALA A 39 20.73 19.35 13.22
CA ALA A 39 20.83 20.77 12.88
C ALA A 39 19.70 21.63 13.46
N GLY A 40 18.90 21.10 14.39
CA GLY A 40 17.78 21.83 14.99
C GLY A 40 17.60 21.54 16.47
N ASN A 41 16.37 21.70 16.96
CA ASN A 41 16.05 21.69 18.39
C ASN A 41 16.29 20.34 19.09
N LEU A 42 16.43 19.26 18.32
CA LEU A 42 16.71 17.92 18.86
C LEU A 42 18.23 17.62 18.85
N ALA A 43 19.05 18.48 18.26
CA ALA A 43 20.50 18.29 18.22
C ALA A 43 21.09 18.32 19.63
N GLY A 44 21.99 17.36 19.92
CA GLY A 44 22.65 17.25 21.22
C GLY A 44 21.81 16.58 22.31
N THR A 45 20.61 16.09 22.01
CA THR A 45 19.83 15.27 22.94
C THR A 45 20.45 13.87 23.04
N GLU A 46 20.58 13.32 24.25
CA GLU A 46 21.04 11.93 24.44
C GLU A 46 20.10 10.95 23.72
N GLY A 47 20.68 9.94 23.05
CA GLY A 47 19.90 8.92 22.32
C GLY A 47 19.32 9.39 20.97
N VAL A 48 19.60 10.61 20.51
CA VAL A 48 19.02 11.14 19.26
C VAL A 48 19.40 10.34 18.01
N GLU A 49 20.59 9.73 17.99
CA GLU A 49 21.02 8.89 16.86
C GLU A 49 20.25 7.58 16.76
N GLU A 50 19.98 6.94 17.90
CA GLU A 50 19.18 5.72 17.99
C GLU A 50 17.73 6.02 17.61
N MET A 51 17.17 7.13 18.13
CA MET A 51 15.85 7.62 17.74
C MET A 51 15.77 7.85 16.22
N ARG A 52 16.76 8.53 15.62
CA ARG A 52 16.82 8.78 14.17
C ARG A 52 16.81 7.48 13.37
N SER A 53 17.63 6.50 13.77
CA SER A 53 17.70 5.19 13.11
C SER A 53 16.39 4.41 13.23
N SER A 54 15.82 4.36 14.44
CA SER A 54 14.55 3.69 14.72
C SER A 54 13.39 4.33 13.94
N MET A 55 13.30 5.67 13.94
CA MET A 55 12.31 6.40 13.15
C MET A 55 12.48 6.14 11.65
N TYR A 56 13.70 6.24 11.11
CA TYR A 56 13.95 5.97 9.70
C TYR A 56 13.48 4.56 9.30
N SER A 57 13.75 3.56 10.13
CA SER A 57 13.36 2.16 9.89
C SER A 57 11.85 1.90 9.83
N GLN A 58 11.03 2.83 10.29
CA GLN A 58 9.55 2.72 10.31
C GLN A 58 8.88 3.69 9.34
N MET A 59 9.38 4.92 9.29
CA MET A 59 8.72 6.04 8.60
C MET A 59 8.65 5.86 7.08
N TYR A 60 9.63 5.18 6.46
CA TYR A 60 9.55 4.89 5.02
C TYR A 60 8.35 4.00 4.68
N ILE A 61 7.96 3.07 5.56
CA ILE A 61 6.80 2.20 5.36
C ILE A 61 5.53 3.04 5.41
N TYR A 62 5.41 3.95 6.39
CA TYR A 62 4.23 4.82 6.49
C TYR A 62 4.10 5.76 5.29
N ALA A 63 5.19 6.39 4.86
CA ALA A 63 5.17 7.20 3.64
C ALA A 63 4.82 6.37 2.41
N GLY A 64 5.34 5.14 2.32
CA GLY A 64 5.01 4.19 1.26
C GLY A 64 3.52 3.80 1.26
N LEU A 65 2.94 3.51 2.42
CA LEU A 65 1.51 3.19 2.54
C LEU A 65 0.63 4.38 2.20
N ILE A 66 1.00 5.60 2.59
CA ILE A 66 0.28 6.83 2.21
C ILE A 66 0.32 7.01 0.69
N ALA A 67 1.50 6.86 0.08
CA ALA A 67 1.67 7.00 -1.37
C ALA A 67 0.88 5.95 -2.16
N ILE A 68 1.02 4.68 -1.80
CA ILE A 68 0.37 3.55 -2.47
C ILE A 68 -1.15 3.57 -2.24
N GLY A 69 -1.59 3.74 -0.99
CA GLY A 69 -3.02 3.77 -0.65
C GLY A 69 -3.73 4.99 -1.21
N GLY A 70 -3.13 6.18 -1.03
CA GLY A 70 -3.75 7.43 -1.44
C GLY A 70 -3.89 7.56 -2.96
N THR A 71 -2.88 7.14 -3.74
CA THR A 71 -2.93 7.22 -5.22
C THR A 71 -4.07 6.41 -5.80
N VAL A 72 -4.42 5.31 -5.14
CA VAL A 72 -5.40 4.35 -5.65
C VAL A 72 -6.82 4.65 -5.18
N TYR A 73 -7.02 5.15 -3.96
CA TYR A 73 -8.34 5.28 -3.33
C TYR A 73 -9.31 6.17 -4.13
N GLY A 74 -8.79 7.23 -4.76
CA GLY A 74 -9.59 8.18 -5.56
C GLY A 74 -10.32 7.55 -6.76
N HIS A 75 -9.90 6.37 -7.21
CA HIS A 75 -10.53 5.68 -8.34
C HIS A 75 -11.81 4.92 -7.93
N ASN A 76 -11.98 4.52 -6.66
CA ASN A 76 -13.22 3.89 -6.19
C ASN A 76 -14.41 4.86 -6.26
N ASP A 77 -14.15 6.16 -6.04
CA ASP A 77 -15.16 7.23 -6.08
C ASP A 77 -15.76 7.41 -7.48
N ILE A 78 -14.96 7.19 -8.52
CA ILE A 78 -15.44 7.24 -9.91
C ILE A 78 -16.44 6.11 -10.19
N ILE A 79 -16.17 4.90 -9.70
CA ILE A 79 -17.06 3.74 -9.94
C ILE A 79 -18.43 3.95 -9.28
N GLU A 80 -18.46 4.53 -8.08
CA GLU A 80 -19.70 4.89 -7.40
C GLU A 80 -20.43 6.03 -8.10
N LYS A 81 -19.72 7.11 -8.48
CA LYS A 81 -20.31 8.22 -9.23
C LYS A 81 -20.84 7.81 -10.60
N ASP A 82 -20.18 6.87 -11.28
CA ASP A 82 -20.67 6.25 -12.51
C ASP A 82 -22.02 5.55 -12.30
N TYR A 83 -22.24 4.97 -11.12
CA TYR A 83 -23.51 4.35 -10.76
C TYR A 83 -24.57 5.41 -10.40
N GLN A 84 -24.24 6.38 -9.55
CA GLN A 84 -25.17 7.44 -9.12
C GLN A 84 -25.64 8.33 -10.28
N SER A 85 -24.75 8.64 -11.22
CA SER A 85 -25.06 9.42 -12.42
C SER A 85 -25.74 8.60 -13.53
N HIS A 86 -26.01 7.32 -13.29
CA HIS A 86 -26.57 6.39 -14.28
C HIS A 86 -25.73 6.25 -15.57
N TRP A 87 -24.47 6.69 -15.56
CA TRP A 87 -23.56 6.58 -16.69
C TRP A 87 -23.43 5.13 -17.19
N GLN A 88 -23.47 4.18 -16.27
CA GLN A 88 -23.40 2.75 -16.57
C GLN A 88 -24.60 2.25 -17.39
N LEU A 89 -25.78 2.87 -17.24
CA LEU A 89 -26.93 2.58 -18.09
C LEU A 89 -26.62 3.08 -19.50
N TYR A 90 -26.27 4.34 -19.69
CA TYR A 90 -25.99 4.87 -21.04
C TYR A 90 -24.79 4.23 -21.73
N THR A 91 -23.97 3.46 -21.02
CA THR A 91 -22.82 2.78 -21.63
C THR A 91 -23.23 1.70 -22.64
N TYR A 92 -24.47 1.15 -22.59
CA TYR A 92 -24.92 0.17 -23.59
C TYR A 92 -25.15 0.78 -24.98
N THR A 93 -25.39 2.08 -25.08
CA THR A 93 -25.58 2.77 -26.38
C THR A 93 -24.25 3.11 -27.03
N ILE A 94 -23.14 3.00 -26.29
CA ILE A 94 -21.80 3.28 -26.79
C ILE A 94 -21.23 1.98 -27.36
N PRO A 95 -20.56 1.98 -28.54
CA PRO A 95 -19.99 0.78 -29.16
C PRO A 95 -18.72 0.28 -28.45
N VAL A 96 -18.79 0.10 -27.13
CA VAL A 96 -17.69 -0.30 -26.26
C VAL A 96 -18.07 -1.59 -25.53
N SER A 97 -17.34 -2.67 -25.83
CA SER A 97 -17.48 -3.94 -25.10
C SER A 97 -17.08 -3.82 -23.62
N GLU A 98 -17.70 -4.61 -22.75
CA GLU A 98 -17.42 -4.70 -21.30
C GLU A 98 -15.95 -4.99 -21.01
N LYS A 99 -15.32 -5.82 -21.85
CA LYS A 99 -13.88 -6.13 -21.77
C LYS A 99 -13.01 -4.87 -21.82
N LYS A 100 -13.38 -3.89 -22.65
CA LYS A 100 -12.64 -2.63 -22.82
C LYS A 100 -12.86 -1.67 -21.64
N ILE A 101 -14.05 -1.71 -21.02
CA ILE A 101 -14.38 -0.92 -19.82
C ILE A 101 -13.64 -1.47 -18.60
N ALA A 102 -13.68 -2.79 -18.40
CA ALA A 102 -12.90 -3.45 -17.35
C ALA A 102 -11.40 -3.16 -17.54
N ALA A 103 -10.89 -3.30 -18.78
CA ALA A 103 -9.49 -3.06 -19.08
C ALA A 103 -9.08 -1.61 -18.76
N SER A 104 -9.90 -0.61 -19.10
CA SER A 104 -9.55 0.78 -18.78
C SER A 104 -9.44 1.03 -17.28
N LYS A 105 -10.35 0.48 -16.47
CA LYS A 105 -10.27 0.59 -15.00
C LYS A 105 -9.01 -0.10 -14.47
N PHE A 106 -8.68 -1.29 -14.98
CA PHE A 106 -7.48 -2.01 -14.55
C PHE A 106 -6.18 -1.29 -14.93
N ILE A 107 -6.10 -0.75 -16.15
CA ILE A 107 -4.93 0.02 -16.62
C ILE A 107 -4.71 1.25 -15.75
N VAL A 108 -5.76 2.02 -15.46
CA VAL A 108 -5.65 3.23 -14.64
C VAL A 108 -5.30 2.89 -13.19
N ARG A 109 -5.89 1.82 -12.64
CA ARG A 109 -5.52 1.30 -11.31
C ARG A 109 -4.05 0.89 -11.24
N GLY A 110 -3.56 0.17 -12.25
CA GLY A 110 -2.16 -0.24 -12.33
C GLY A 110 -1.21 0.95 -12.48
N ALA A 111 -1.58 1.95 -13.27
CA ALA A 111 -0.79 3.18 -13.41
C ALA A 111 -0.70 3.96 -12.10
N PHE A 112 -1.80 4.10 -11.35
CA PHE A 112 -1.77 4.74 -10.04
C PHE A 112 -0.98 3.93 -9.01
N LEU A 113 -1.10 2.60 -9.02
CA LEU A 113 -0.30 1.74 -8.15
C LEU A 113 1.20 1.90 -8.42
N LEU A 114 1.61 1.88 -9.69
CA LEU A 114 2.99 2.12 -10.11
C LEU A 114 3.48 3.49 -9.64
N LEU A 115 2.68 4.53 -9.84
CA LEU A 115 3.00 5.88 -9.40
C LEU A 115 3.13 5.98 -7.88
N GLY A 116 2.24 5.33 -7.13
CA GLY A 116 2.32 5.24 -5.66
C GLY A 116 3.59 4.54 -5.20
N MET A 117 4.02 3.47 -5.88
CA MET A 117 5.30 2.81 -5.61
C MET A 117 6.50 3.72 -5.93
N MET A 118 6.47 4.45 -7.04
CA MET A 118 7.53 5.42 -7.37
C MET A 118 7.64 6.52 -6.31
N LEU A 119 6.51 7.02 -5.80
CA LEU A 119 6.47 7.97 -4.69
C LEU A 119 6.98 7.34 -3.38
N ALA A 120 6.69 6.07 -3.12
CA ALA A 120 7.23 5.37 -1.95
C ALA A 120 8.77 5.29 -2.01
N PHE A 121 9.35 4.96 -3.17
CA PHE A 121 10.81 4.97 -3.35
C PHE A 121 11.39 6.38 -3.21
N LEU A 122 10.71 7.39 -3.77
CA LEU A 122 11.13 8.79 -3.63
C LEU A 122 11.16 9.23 -2.15
N ALA A 123 10.17 8.82 -1.35
CA ALA A 123 10.13 9.11 0.08
C ALA A 123 11.32 8.49 0.82
N ASP A 124 11.67 7.23 0.54
CA ASP A 124 12.82 6.57 1.16
C ASP A 124 14.14 7.27 0.78
N ILE A 125 14.29 7.75 -0.46
CA ILE A 125 15.44 8.56 -0.88
C ILE A 125 15.52 9.87 -0.11
N ILE A 126 14.39 10.59 0.00
CA ILE A 126 14.34 11.86 0.75
C ILE A 126 14.66 11.62 2.23
N PHE A 127 14.08 10.59 2.85
CA PHE A 127 14.33 10.27 4.25
C PHE A 127 15.76 9.79 4.51
N SER A 128 16.33 8.99 3.61
CA SER A 128 17.73 8.58 3.67
C SER A 128 18.66 9.78 3.63
N ALA A 129 18.44 10.72 2.70
CA ALA A 129 19.19 11.96 2.61
C ALA A 129 19.01 12.84 3.86
N ALA A 130 17.76 13.01 4.32
CA ALA A 130 17.42 13.82 5.50
C ALA A 130 17.96 13.21 6.80
N ALA A 131 18.02 11.88 6.92
CA ALA A 131 18.55 11.19 8.09
C ALA A 131 20.07 10.97 8.04
N LYS A 132 20.73 11.29 6.91
CA LYS A 132 22.14 10.95 6.64
C LYS A 132 22.45 9.46 6.80
N LEU A 133 21.48 8.61 6.45
CA LEU A 133 21.62 7.15 6.50
C LEU A 133 21.70 6.59 5.09
N PRO A 134 22.48 5.52 4.85
CA PRO A 134 22.56 4.91 3.53
C PRO A 134 21.22 4.28 3.14
N LEU A 135 20.93 4.32 1.84
CA LEU A 135 19.77 3.63 1.26
C LEU A 135 19.84 2.13 1.54
N SER A 136 18.75 1.58 2.08
CA SER A 136 18.65 0.17 2.44
C SER A 136 18.00 -0.64 1.33
N THR A 137 18.73 -1.62 0.78
CA THR A 137 18.15 -2.60 -0.16
C THR A 137 16.97 -3.36 0.44
N GLY A 138 16.93 -3.50 1.77
CA GLY A 138 15.80 -4.06 2.50
C GLY A 138 14.55 -3.19 2.39
N HIS A 139 14.68 -1.87 2.42
CA HIS A 139 13.54 -0.94 2.26
C HIS A 139 12.97 -1.06 0.86
N PHE A 140 13.82 -1.10 -0.17
CA PHE A 140 13.37 -1.31 -1.55
C PHE A 140 12.55 -2.60 -1.71
N LYS A 141 13.04 -3.72 -1.15
CA LYS A 141 12.30 -5.00 -1.15
C LYS A 141 10.96 -4.88 -0.43
N ASN A 142 10.94 -4.22 0.74
CA ASN A 142 9.72 -4.06 1.52
C ASN A 142 8.68 -3.19 0.82
N ILE A 143 9.10 -2.09 0.17
CA ILE A 143 8.21 -1.23 -0.64
C ILE A 143 7.64 -2.03 -1.81
N LEU A 144 8.46 -2.84 -2.49
CA LEU A 144 8.00 -3.71 -3.59
C LEU A 144 6.96 -4.72 -3.10
N ILE A 145 7.25 -5.44 -2.01
CA ILE A 145 6.32 -6.41 -1.41
C ILE A 145 5.02 -5.71 -0.99
N ALA A 146 5.12 -4.57 -0.31
CA ALA A 146 3.95 -3.80 0.13
C ALA A 146 3.09 -3.35 -1.06
N GLY A 147 3.71 -2.82 -2.13
CA GLY A 147 3.01 -2.43 -3.34
C GLY A 147 2.29 -3.58 -4.03
N LEU A 148 2.92 -4.75 -4.12
CA LEU A 148 2.31 -5.94 -4.75
C LEU A 148 1.18 -6.53 -3.90
N LEU A 149 1.39 -6.69 -2.59
CA LEU A 149 0.38 -7.24 -1.68
C LEU A 149 -0.80 -6.28 -1.50
N TYR A 150 -0.55 -4.97 -1.37
CA TYR A 150 -1.62 -3.99 -1.32
C TYR A 150 -2.32 -3.86 -2.68
N GLY A 151 -1.58 -4.04 -3.78
CA GLY A 151 -2.10 -4.12 -5.13
C GLY A 151 -3.19 -5.19 -5.29
N VAL A 152 -3.05 -6.36 -4.66
CA VAL A 152 -4.09 -7.42 -4.63
C VAL A 152 -5.43 -6.84 -4.14
N VAL A 153 -5.40 -6.12 -3.01
CA VAL A 153 -6.59 -5.48 -2.42
C VAL A 153 -7.16 -4.42 -3.38
N CYS A 154 -6.29 -3.61 -3.98
CA CYS A 154 -6.67 -2.55 -4.92
C CYS A 154 -7.41 -3.06 -6.17
N PHE A 155 -7.04 -4.23 -6.69
CA PHE A 155 -7.69 -4.83 -7.85
C PHE A 155 -8.94 -5.63 -7.48
N LEU A 156 -8.99 -6.22 -6.29
CA LEU A 156 -10.19 -6.86 -5.73
C LEU A 156 -11.34 -5.86 -5.56
N ASP A 157 -11.01 -4.62 -5.21
CA ASP A 157 -11.99 -3.55 -5.05
C ASP A 157 -12.80 -3.24 -6.32
N ILE A 158 -12.22 -3.38 -7.51
CA ILE A 158 -12.92 -3.03 -8.76
C ILE A 158 -14.19 -3.87 -8.96
N PRO A 159 -14.13 -5.21 -9.05
CA PRO A 159 -15.34 -6.03 -9.21
C PRO A 159 -16.27 -5.92 -7.99
N SER A 160 -15.72 -5.74 -6.80
CA SER A 160 -16.52 -5.58 -5.58
C SER A 160 -17.35 -4.29 -5.60
N MET A 161 -16.72 -3.16 -5.97
CA MET A 161 -17.41 -1.87 -6.21
C MET A 161 -18.44 -1.98 -7.33
N LEU A 162 -18.15 -2.75 -8.38
CA LEU A 162 -19.13 -3.01 -9.43
C LEU A 162 -20.34 -3.82 -8.89
N ARG A 163 -20.14 -4.75 -7.96
CA ARG A 163 -21.24 -5.53 -7.39
C ARG A 163 -22.07 -4.74 -6.38
N PHE A 164 -21.41 -4.08 -5.43
CA PHE A 164 -22.08 -3.44 -4.28
C PHE A 164 -22.52 -1.99 -4.53
N ARG A 165 -21.98 -1.35 -5.59
CA ARG A 165 -22.40 -0.05 -6.14
C ARG A 165 -22.14 1.17 -5.24
N THR A 166 -21.95 0.99 -3.94
CA THR A 166 -21.58 2.06 -2.99
C THR A 166 -20.30 1.71 -2.23
N GLN A 167 -19.46 2.71 -1.97
CA GLN A 167 -18.23 2.53 -1.21
C GLN A 167 -18.50 2.05 0.21
N ALA A 168 -19.52 2.61 0.88
CA ALA A 168 -19.84 2.26 2.26
C ALA A 168 -20.15 0.77 2.43
N LYS A 169 -20.93 0.18 1.50
CA LYS A 169 -21.24 -1.26 1.52
C LYS A 169 -20.01 -2.11 1.22
N ASN A 170 -19.21 -1.70 0.22
CA ASN A 170 -17.98 -2.40 -0.11
C ASN A 170 -17.00 -2.40 1.09
N ALA A 171 -16.80 -1.25 1.72
CA ALA A 171 -15.94 -1.08 2.87
C ALA A 171 -16.43 -1.89 4.08
N ALA A 172 -17.74 -1.91 4.36
CA ALA A 172 -18.30 -2.67 5.47
C ALA A 172 -18.07 -4.19 5.29
N ILE A 173 -18.30 -4.72 4.09
CA ILE A 173 -18.07 -6.14 3.78
C ILE A 173 -16.56 -6.46 3.83
N GLY A 174 -15.74 -5.59 3.22
CA GLY A 174 -14.30 -5.71 3.27
C GLY A 174 -13.76 -5.74 4.70
N LEU A 175 -14.26 -4.85 5.57
CA LEU A 175 -13.88 -4.77 6.97
C LEU A 175 -14.35 -5.97 7.79
N ALA A 176 -15.55 -6.51 7.52
CA ALA A 176 -16.04 -7.73 8.16
C ALA A 176 -15.14 -8.95 7.88
N ILE A 177 -14.53 -9.02 6.69
CA ILE A 177 -13.59 -10.08 6.32
C ILE A 177 -12.18 -9.76 6.82
N ALA A 178 -11.73 -8.51 6.69
CA ALA A 178 -10.38 -8.10 7.03
C ALA A 178 -10.13 -8.07 8.54
N ALA A 179 -11.10 -7.65 9.35
CA ALA A 179 -10.92 -7.49 10.80
C ALA A 179 -10.52 -8.81 11.50
N PRO A 180 -11.17 -9.96 11.26
CA PRO A 180 -10.71 -11.25 11.78
C PRO A 180 -9.30 -11.63 11.32
N LEU A 181 -8.96 -11.37 10.06
CA LEU A 181 -7.64 -11.67 9.51
C LEU A 181 -6.55 -10.81 10.16
N PHE A 182 -6.81 -9.50 10.35
CA PHE A 182 -5.90 -8.61 11.06
C PHE A 182 -5.78 -8.96 12.55
N ALA A 183 -6.87 -9.38 13.20
CA ALA A 183 -6.81 -9.87 14.58
C ALA A 183 -5.95 -11.14 14.69
N ALA A 184 -6.10 -12.09 13.76
CA ALA A 184 -5.28 -13.30 13.70
C ALA A 184 -3.79 -12.98 13.43
N LEU A 185 -3.51 -12.06 12.51
CA LEU A 185 -2.14 -11.58 12.23
C LEU A 185 -1.54 -10.88 13.45
N GLY A 186 -2.31 -10.04 14.14
CA GLY A 186 -1.88 -9.36 15.36
C GLY A 186 -1.55 -10.35 16.48
N TYR A 187 -2.42 -11.35 16.70
CA TYR A 187 -2.18 -12.41 17.66
C TYR A 187 -0.95 -13.27 17.32
N GLY A 188 -0.79 -13.63 16.04
CA GLY A 188 0.39 -14.35 15.55
C GLY A 188 1.68 -13.57 15.77
N THR A 189 1.67 -12.27 15.45
CA THR A 189 2.81 -11.36 15.66
C THR A 189 3.17 -11.27 17.14
N PHE A 190 2.18 -11.12 18.02
CA PHE A 190 2.39 -11.12 19.47
C PHE A 190 3.03 -12.44 19.96
N LYS A 191 2.58 -13.59 19.46
CA LYS A 191 3.18 -14.90 19.79
C LYS A 191 4.62 -15.01 19.32
N VAL A 192 4.93 -14.55 18.11
CA VAL A 192 6.30 -14.54 17.57
C VAL A 192 7.22 -13.62 18.38
N ILE A 193 6.75 -12.44 18.76
CA ILE A 193 7.49 -11.50 19.62
C ILE A 193 7.80 -12.16 20.97
N ARG A 194 6.80 -12.77 21.62
CA ARG A 194 7.02 -13.49 22.89
C ARG A 194 8.03 -14.64 22.76
N PHE A 195 7.93 -15.41 21.68
CA PHE A 195 8.92 -16.45 21.37
C PHE A 195 10.32 -15.86 21.20
N GLY A 196 10.45 -14.76 20.46
CA GLY A 196 11.72 -14.07 20.23
C GLY A 196 12.40 -13.61 21.51
N TYR A 197 11.66 -13.00 22.45
CA TYR A 197 12.22 -12.61 23.75
C TYR A 197 12.64 -13.81 24.61
N ALA A 198 11.81 -14.85 24.66
CA ALA A 198 12.13 -16.05 25.45
C ALA A 198 13.40 -16.74 24.93
N GLU A 199 13.52 -16.84 23.60
CA GLU A 199 14.66 -17.45 22.95
C GLU A 199 15.92 -16.57 22.99
N ALA A 200 15.76 -15.25 22.94
CA ALA A 200 16.85 -14.30 23.13
C ALA A 200 17.49 -14.46 24.51
N LYS A 201 16.68 -14.58 25.56
CA LYS A 201 17.16 -14.82 26.93
C LYS A 201 17.94 -16.15 27.05
N ARG A 202 17.63 -17.13 26.21
CA ARG A 202 18.30 -18.45 26.19
C ARG A 202 19.60 -18.44 25.41
N LEU A 203 19.61 -17.85 24.21
CA LEU A 203 20.74 -17.91 23.27
C LEU A 203 21.73 -16.73 23.41
N TYR A 204 21.25 -15.58 23.88
CA TYR A 204 22.02 -14.34 24.00
C TYR A 204 21.72 -13.67 25.35
N PRO A 205 22.11 -14.29 26.48
CA PRO A 205 21.83 -13.74 27.81
C PRO A 205 22.46 -12.35 28.03
N ASP A 206 23.52 -12.03 27.30
CA ASP A 206 24.25 -10.76 27.38
C ASP A 206 23.60 -9.63 26.56
N LEU A 207 22.59 -9.94 25.73
CA LEU A 207 21.86 -8.97 24.92
C LEU A 207 20.46 -8.75 25.51
N GLU A 208 20.25 -7.59 26.10
CA GLU A 208 18.96 -7.24 26.70
C GLU A 208 17.94 -6.73 25.66
N GLY A 209 16.66 -7.01 25.94
CA GLY A 209 15.52 -6.43 25.23
C GLY A 209 15.51 -6.70 23.72
N ASP A 210 15.32 -5.62 22.95
CA ASP A 210 15.05 -5.67 21.51
C ASP A 210 16.27 -6.10 20.70
N ALA A 211 17.48 -5.86 21.20
CA ALA A 211 18.72 -6.27 20.53
C ALA A 211 18.85 -7.80 20.48
N GLY A 212 18.55 -8.48 21.59
CA GLY A 212 18.55 -9.94 21.66
C GLY A 212 17.44 -10.55 20.81
N MET A 213 16.21 -10.01 20.91
CA MET A 213 15.08 -10.45 20.10
C MET A 213 15.35 -10.27 18.60
N GLY A 214 15.90 -9.12 18.21
CA GLY A 214 16.27 -8.81 16.83
C GLY A 214 17.23 -9.86 16.29
N LYS A 215 18.26 -10.24 17.05
CA LYS A 215 19.23 -11.26 16.63
C LYS A 215 18.60 -12.64 16.41
N VAL A 216 17.60 -13.02 17.20
CA VAL A 216 16.86 -14.28 17.03
C VAL A 216 15.92 -14.23 15.83
N LEU A 217 15.18 -13.14 15.66
CA LEU A 217 14.12 -13.04 14.65
C LEU A 217 14.64 -12.64 13.27
N MET A 218 15.76 -11.93 13.18
CA MET A 218 16.27 -11.40 11.91
C MET A 218 16.49 -12.47 10.83
N PRO A 219 17.05 -13.67 11.12
CA PRO A 219 17.16 -14.74 10.12
C PRO A 219 15.80 -15.15 9.55
N TYR A 220 14.77 -15.23 10.39
CA TYR A 220 13.41 -15.56 9.94
C TYR A 220 12.80 -14.43 9.10
N ILE A 221 12.93 -13.18 9.56
CA ILE A 221 12.42 -12.01 8.84
C ILE A 221 13.06 -11.91 7.45
N VAL A 222 14.38 -12.06 7.37
CA VAL A 222 15.11 -12.02 6.10
C VAL A 222 14.64 -13.15 5.18
N LYS A 223 14.55 -14.39 5.70
CA LYS A 223 14.08 -15.54 4.94
C LYS A 223 12.66 -15.34 4.38
N TYR A 224 11.71 -14.93 5.22
CA TYR A 224 10.33 -14.71 4.81
C TYR A 224 10.18 -13.53 3.85
N ARG A 225 10.95 -12.45 4.05
CA ARG A 225 11.02 -11.33 3.11
C ARG A 225 11.51 -11.79 1.75
N ASP A 226 12.60 -12.55 1.69
CA ASP A 226 13.16 -13.02 0.43
C ASP A 226 12.21 -14.00 -0.29
N MET A 227 11.51 -14.86 0.45
CA MET A 227 10.41 -15.68 -0.11
C MET A 227 9.27 -14.80 -0.65
N ALA A 228 8.87 -13.76 0.09
CA ALA A 228 7.78 -12.87 -0.30
C ALA A 228 8.09 -12.08 -1.58
N VAL A 229 9.35 -11.70 -1.83
CA VAL A 229 9.76 -11.06 -3.10
C VAL A 229 9.41 -11.93 -4.32
N TRP A 230 9.49 -13.26 -4.18
CA TRP A 230 9.16 -14.19 -5.28
C TRP A 230 7.67 -14.54 -5.34
N ILE A 231 7.02 -14.68 -4.19
CA ILE A 231 5.61 -15.08 -4.11
C ILE A 231 4.67 -13.92 -4.48
N ALA A 232 4.97 -12.70 -4.01
CA ALA A 232 4.08 -11.56 -4.17
C ALA A 232 3.77 -11.21 -5.64
N PRO A 233 4.73 -11.22 -6.59
CA PRO A 233 4.43 -11.00 -8.01
C PRO A 233 3.48 -12.03 -8.59
N ILE A 234 3.64 -13.32 -8.24
CA ILE A 234 2.79 -14.40 -8.74
C ILE A 234 1.35 -14.22 -8.24
N VAL A 235 1.20 -14.00 -6.93
CA VAL A 235 -0.10 -13.74 -6.29
C VAL A 235 -0.77 -12.50 -6.89
N PHE A 236 0.00 -11.45 -7.12
CA PHE A 236 -0.48 -10.22 -7.73
C PHE A 236 -1.01 -10.45 -9.15
N VAL A 237 -0.22 -11.08 -10.02
CA VAL A 237 -0.63 -11.34 -11.41
C VAL A 237 -1.86 -12.23 -11.49
N LEU A 238 -1.89 -13.32 -10.72
CA LEU A 238 -3.05 -14.22 -10.65
C LEU A 238 -4.30 -13.49 -10.18
N THR A 239 -4.16 -12.64 -9.15
CA THR A 239 -5.27 -11.82 -8.65
C THR A 239 -5.77 -10.87 -9.74
N VAL A 240 -4.89 -10.12 -10.40
CA VAL A 240 -5.26 -9.18 -11.46
C VAL A 240 -6.06 -9.89 -12.56
N LEU A 241 -5.62 -11.08 -12.98
CA LEU A 241 -6.32 -11.89 -13.99
C LEU A 241 -7.71 -12.33 -13.52
N LEU A 242 -7.81 -12.90 -12.32
CA LEU A 242 -9.08 -13.36 -11.75
C LEU A 242 -10.06 -12.20 -11.54
N MET A 243 -9.58 -11.08 -11.02
CA MET A 243 -10.40 -9.89 -10.80
C MET A 243 -10.85 -9.24 -12.10
N TYR A 244 -10.03 -9.29 -13.16
CA TYR A 244 -10.44 -8.84 -14.48
C TYR A 244 -11.59 -9.69 -15.03
N ILE A 245 -11.49 -11.02 -14.94
CA ILE A 245 -12.54 -11.95 -15.37
C ILE A 245 -13.84 -11.68 -14.59
N TRP A 246 -13.74 -11.53 -13.26
CA TRP A 246 -14.90 -11.22 -12.43
C TRP A 246 -15.51 -9.86 -12.80
N SER A 247 -14.69 -8.82 -13.02
CA SER A 247 -15.18 -7.49 -13.42
C SER A 247 -15.94 -7.53 -14.75
N VAL A 248 -15.45 -8.29 -15.73
CA VAL A 248 -16.15 -8.48 -17.01
C VAL A 248 -17.49 -9.19 -16.81
N LYS A 249 -17.53 -10.23 -15.95
CA LYS A 249 -18.77 -10.94 -15.63
C LYS A 249 -19.79 -10.02 -14.96
N GLU A 250 -19.37 -9.18 -14.02
CA GLU A 250 -20.25 -8.24 -13.32
C GLU A 250 -20.78 -7.15 -14.26
N LEU A 251 -19.93 -6.63 -15.17
CA LEU A 251 -20.38 -5.68 -16.19
C LEU A 251 -21.42 -6.29 -17.14
N LYS A 252 -21.27 -7.58 -17.52
CA LYS A 252 -22.25 -8.28 -18.35
C LYS A 252 -23.58 -8.53 -17.64
N ARG A 253 -23.54 -8.88 -16.35
CA ARG A 253 -24.74 -9.18 -15.55
C ARG A 253 -25.74 -8.01 -15.56
N ARG A 254 -25.25 -6.78 -15.67
CA ARG A 254 -26.04 -5.54 -15.64
C ARG A 254 -26.83 -5.25 -16.91
N ARG A 255 -26.66 -6.04 -17.99
CA ARG A 255 -27.48 -5.92 -19.21
C ARG A 255 -28.91 -6.42 -19.03
N TYR A 256 -29.22 -7.05 -17.90
CA TYR A 256 -30.52 -7.61 -17.51
C TYR A 256 -30.83 -7.24 -16.06
#